data_AF-A0A509EIZ4-F1
#
_entry.id   AF-A0A509EIZ4-F1
#
_cell.length_a   1.000
_cell.length_b   1.000
_cell.length_c   1.000
_cell.angle_alpha   90.00
_cell.angle_beta   90.00
_cell.angle_gamma   90.00
#
_symmetry.space_group_name_H-M   'P 1'
#
loop_
_entity.id
_entity.type
_entity.pdbx_description
1 polymer ?
#
loop_
_entity_poly.entity_id
_entity_poly.type
_entity_poly.pdbx_seq_one_letter_code
_entity_poly.pdbx_strand_id
1 'polypeptide(L)'
;MRLDTAPFEPSASTRRTARPAAHTPILASLSLALALTALGAAPALAQREDQGLQLGCANDYFRLCVGVDPNSPEAERCMTRNRKRLSPECRAAIGDYDRRTGGKSMPED
;
A
#
# COMPACT_ATOMS: atom_id res chain seq x y z
N MET A 1 29.50 -26.49 0.58
CA MET A 1 28.97 -25.12 0.54
C MET A 1 29.13 -24.49 1.92
N ARG A 2 30.08 -23.58 2.09
CA ARG A 2 30.21 -22.75 3.32
C ARG A 2 29.72 -21.33 3.03
N LEU A 3 29.17 -20.71 4.09
CA LEU A 3 28.79 -19.31 4.20
C LEU A 3 30.00 -18.38 4.02
N ASP A 4 29.85 -17.37 3.18
CA ASP A 4 30.64 -16.12 3.16
C ASP A 4 29.58 -15.03 2.91
N THR A 5 29.02 -14.34 3.91
CA THR A 5 29.63 -13.23 4.68
C THR A 5 30.56 -12.36 3.85
N ALA A 6 30.01 -11.28 3.28
CA ALA A 6 30.80 -10.12 2.90
C ALA A 6 30.19 -8.86 3.57
N PRO A 7 31.00 -8.10 4.33
CA PRO A 7 30.57 -6.92 5.09
C PRO A 7 30.69 -5.59 4.32
N PHE A 8 29.79 -4.67 4.67
CA PHE A 8 29.96 -3.26 5.06
C PHE A 8 31.09 -2.36 4.47
N GLU A 9 30.64 -1.22 3.90
CA GLU A 9 31.26 0.12 3.72
C GLU A 9 32.54 0.28 2.87
N PRO A 10 32.74 1.42 2.14
CA PRO A 10 32.85 2.80 2.68
C PRO A 10 32.21 3.87 1.74
N SER A 11 32.25 5.19 1.91
CA SER A 11 33.20 6.06 2.60
C SER A 11 32.61 7.47 2.79
N ALA A 12 32.58 7.91 4.05
CA ALA A 12 33.17 9.14 4.56
C ALA A 12 32.96 10.51 3.85
N SER A 13 32.57 11.47 4.72
CA SER A 13 33.23 12.77 4.92
C SER A 13 32.57 13.99 4.28
N THR A 14 31.98 14.86 5.11
CA THR A 14 32.72 16.03 5.66
C THR A 14 31.78 17.03 6.38
N ARG A 15 32.22 17.44 7.59
CA ARG A 15 31.88 18.65 8.37
C ARG A 15 30.50 18.75 9.05
N ARG A 16 30.49 18.31 10.32
CA ARG A 16 29.82 19.05 11.40
C ARG A 16 30.65 20.29 11.74
N THR A 17 30.10 21.47 11.49
CA THR A 17 30.37 22.69 12.28
C THR A 17 29.42 23.78 11.80
N ALA A 18 28.46 24.15 12.66
CA ALA A 18 28.18 25.53 13.05
C ALA A 18 26.80 25.60 13.72
N ARG A 19 26.79 25.99 15.00
CA ARG A 19 25.61 26.45 15.73
C ARG A 19 25.66 27.98 15.73
N PRO A 20 24.59 28.67 15.31
CA PRO A 20 24.17 29.88 16.00
C PRO A 20 22.69 29.72 16.41
N ALA A 21 22.37 29.76 17.70
CA ALA A 21 22.07 30.99 18.43
C ALA A 21 20.79 31.68 17.91
N ALA A 22 19.69 31.38 18.63
CA ALA A 22 18.63 32.30 19.04
C ALA A 22 18.05 33.27 18.00
N HIS A 23 16.92 32.90 17.38
CA HIS A 23 15.90 33.86 16.95
C HIS A 23 14.50 33.22 17.06
N THR A 24 13.82 33.45 18.19
CA THR A 24 12.34 33.53 18.26
C THR A 24 11.88 34.74 17.43
N PRO A 25 10.62 34.92 16.96
CA PRO A 25 9.38 34.25 17.41
C PRO A 25 8.27 33.95 16.35
N ILE A 26 7.37 33.01 16.66
CA ILE A 26 5.90 33.12 16.46
C ILE A 26 5.23 32.88 15.07
N LEU A 27 5.93 32.59 13.96
CA LEU A 27 5.24 32.31 12.67
C LEU A 27 5.52 30.94 12.01
N ALA A 28 6.19 30.03 12.72
CA ALA A 28 6.57 28.71 12.19
C ALA A 28 5.68 27.55 12.71
N SER A 29 4.51 27.85 13.30
CA SER A 29 3.62 26.84 13.89
C SER A 29 2.54 26.31 12.92
N LEU A 30 2.53 26.73 11.66
CA LEU A 30 1.57 26.23 10.67
C LEU A 30 2.19 25.33 9.58
N SER A 31 3.52 25.20 9.54
CA SER A 31 4.21 24.44 8.48
C SER A 31 4.58 23.01 8.86
N LEU A 32 4.63 22.68 10.15
CA LEU A 32 4.97 21.32 10.59
C LEU A 32 3.76 20.38 10.71
N ALA A 33 2.53 20.91 10.70
CA ALA A 33 1.32 20.08 10.74
C ALA A 33 0.96 19.46 9.38
N LEU A 34 1.50 19.99 8.26
CA LEU A 34 1.12 19.54 6.92
C LEU A 34 2.02 18.43 6.34
N ALA A 35 3.14 18.10 7.00
CA ALA A 35 4.06 17.08 6.50
C ALA A 35 3.63 15.64 6.85
N LEU A 36 2.66 15.44 7.75
CA LEU A 36 2.26 14.10 8.23
C LEU A 36 1.06 13.46 7.51
N THR A 37 0.39 14.17 6.59
CA THR A 37 -0.89 13.68 6.01
C THR A 37 -0.74 12.86 4.72
N ALA A 38 0.47 12.70 4.17
CA ALA A 38 0.68 12.09 2.85
C ALA A 38 0.95 10.56 2.84
N LEU A 39 1.01 9.87 3.98
CA LEU A 39 1.31 8.43 4.04
C LEU A 39 0.10 7.49 3.83
N GLY A 40 -1.04 7.99 3.31
CA GLY A 40 -2.34 7.31 3.38
C GLY A 40 -2.80 6.48 2.18
N ALA A 41 -2.10 6.47 1.03
CA ALA A 41 -2.64 5.97 -0.25
C ALA A 41 -2.12 4.60 -0.73
N ALA A 42 -1.63 3.74 0.19
CA ALA A 42 -1.08 2.42 -0.17
C ALA A 42 -2.06 1.23 -0.33
N PRO A 43 -3.37 1.27 0.02
CA PRO A 43 -4.15 0.04 0.09
C PRO A 43 -4.31 -0.61 -1.29
N ALA A 44 -4.52 0.18 -2.35
CA ALA A 44 -4.75 -0.35 -3.69
C ALA A 44 -3.52 -1.05 -4.30
N LEU A 45 -2.30 -0.67 -3.92
CA LEU A 45 -1.08 -1.36 -4.38
C LEU A 45 -0.86 -2.65 -3.58
N ALA A 46 -1.03 -2.60 -2.26
CA ALA A 46 -0.88 -3.78 -1.42
C ALA A 46 -1.91 -4.88 -1.72
N GLN A 47 -3.08 -4.51 -2.25
CA GLN A 47 -4.12 -5.42 -2.71
C GLN A 47 -3.68 -6.25 -3.91
N ARG A 48 -3.01 -5.59 -4.87
CA ARG A 48 -2.57 -6.20 -6.13
C ARG A 48 -1.44 -7.20 -5.92
N GLU A 49 -0.67 -7.02 -4.87
CA GLU A 49 0.49 -7.87 -4.54
C GLU A 49 0.11 -9.09 -3.67
N ASP A 50 -1.12 -9.17 -3.13
CA ASP A 50 -1.51 -10.29 -2.27
C ASP A 50 -1.92 -11.52 -3.09
N GLN A 51 -1.06 -12.52 -3.11
CA GLN A 51 -1.31 -13.77 -3.83
C GLN A 51 -2.58 -14.49 -3.35
N GLY A 52 -2.90 -14.44 -2.05
CA GLY A 52 -4.11 -15.08 -1.51
C GLY A 52 -5.38 -14.47 -2.11
N LEU A 53 -5.43 -13.15 -2.21
CA LEU A 53 -6.52 -12.42 -2.83
C LEU A 53 -6.59 -12.65 -4.34
N GLN A 54 -5.44 -12.59 -5.03
CA GLN A 54 -5.38 -12.83 -6.48
C GLN A 54 -5.90 -14.23 -6.84
N LEU A 55 -5.45 -15.25 -6.12
CA LEU A 55 -5.86 -16.64 -6.38
C LEU A 55 -7.33 -16.86 -6.05
N GLY A 56 -7.80 -16.39 -4.89
CA GLY A 56 -9.19 -16.53 -4.47
C GLY A 56 -10.19 -15.81 -5.38
N CYS A 57 -9.75 -14.75 -6.08
CA CYS A 57 -10.60 -13.98 -6.99
C CYS A 57 -10.32 -14.22 -8.48
N ALA A 58 -9.34 -15.06 -8.84
CA ALA A 58 -8.95 -15.29 -10.23
C ALA A 58 -10.13 -15.78 -11.09
N ASN A 59 -10.90 -16.76 -10.60
CA ASN A 59 -12.03 -17.31 -11.35
C ASN A 59 -13.12 -16.27 -11.61
N ASP A 60 -13.50 -15.51 -10.58
CA ASP A 60 -14.46 -14.43 -10.69
C ASP A 60 -13.98 -13.33 -11.64
N TYR A 61 -12.68 -13.04 -11.64
CA TYR A 61 -12.06 -12.09 -12.56
C TYR A 61 -12.24 -12.51 -14.01
N PHE A 62 -11.88 -13.75 -14.34
CA PHE A 62 -12.01 -14.28 -15.69
C PHE A 62 -13.47 -14.35 -16.18
N ARG A 63 -14.45 -14.44 -15.26
CA ARG A 63 -15.87 -14.51 -15.63
C ARG A 63 -16.55 -13.15 -15.72
N LEU A 64 -16.15 -12.20 -14.87
CA LEU A 64 -16.88 -10.94 -14.65
C LEU A 64 -16.14 -9.71 -15.17
N CYS A 65 -14.81 -9.79 -15.33
CA CYS A 65 -13.92 -8.66 -15.62
C CYS A 65 -13.05 -8.89 -16.86
N VAL A 66 -13.54 -9.65 -17.84
CA VAL A 66 -12.83 -9.91 -19.11
C VAL A 66 -12.42 -8.62 -19.80
N GLY A 67 -11.17 -8.55 -20.24
CA GLY A 67 -10.62 -7.39 -20.97
C GLY A 67 -10.15 -6.25 -20.06
N VAL A 68 -10.22 -6.42 -18.74
CA VAL A 68 -9.54 -5.55 -17.78
C VAL A 68 -8.13 -6.10 -17.53
N ASP A 69 -7.18 -5.25 -17.17
CA ASP A 69 -5.86 -5.69 -16.70
C ASP A 69 -5.93 -5.98 -15.18
N PRO A 70 -5.50 -7.16 -14.71
CA PRO A 70 -5.67 -7.57 -13.30
C PRO A 70 -4.82 -6.75 -12.32
N ASN A 71 -3.78 -6.07 -12.81
CA ASN A 71 -2.88 -5.23 -12.03
C ASN A 71 -3.28 -3.74 -12.10
N SER A 72 -4.38 -3.41 -12.76
CA SER A 72 -4.84 -2.04 -12.91
C SER A 72 -5.90 -1.66 -11.86
N PRO A 73 -6.11 -0.36 -11.59
CA PRO A 73 -7.20 0.09 -10.72
C PRO A 73 -8.59 -0.22 -11.29
N GLU A 74 -8.71 -0.48 -12.59
CA GLU A 74 -9.95 -0.89 -13.23
C GLU A 74 -10.38 -2.29 -12.78
N ALA A 75 -9.45 -3.19 -12.44
CA ALA A 75 -9.75 -4.52 -11.89
C ALA A 75 -10.53 -4.42 -10.58
N GLU A 76 -10.03 -3.59 -9.67
CA GLU A 76 -10.64 -3.32 -8.37
C GLU A 76 -12.05 -2.73 -8.54
N ARG A 77 -12.20 -1.76 -9.44
CA ARG A 77 -13.51 -1.17 -9.76
C ARG A 77 -14.47 -2.21 -10.36
N CYS A 78 -13.98 -3.08 -11.23
CA CYS A 78 -14.80 -4.13 -11.84
C CYS A 78 -15.29 -5.14 -10.79
N MET A 79 -14.39 -5.58 -9.90
CA MET A 79 -14.71 -6.48 -8.80
C MET A 79 -15.70 -5.85 -7.83
N THR A 80 -15.49 -4.58 -7.47
CA THR A 80 -16.39 -3.82 -6.59
C THR A 80 -17.80 -3.77 -7.15
N ARG A 81 -17.98 -3.40 -8.43
CA ARG A 81 -19.29 -3.38 -9.09
C ARG A 81 -19.97 -4.75 -9.13
N ASN A 82 -19.19 -5.82 -9.20
CA ASN A 82 -19.69 -7.19 -9.26
C ASN A 82 -19.69 -7.90 -7.89
N ARG A 83 -19.48 -7.21 -6.77
CA ARG A 83 -19.39 -7.77 -5.41
C ARG A 83 -20.45 -8.80 -5.07
N LYS A 84 -21.70 -8.53 -5.44
CA LYS A 84 -22.86 -9.40 -5.19
C LYS A 84 -22.84 -10.71 -6.00
N ARG A 85 -22.08 -10.72 -7.11
CA ARG A 85 -21.94 -11.85 -8.04
C ARG A 85 -20.66 -12.65 -7.80
N LEU A 86 -19.77 -12.17 -6.93
CA LEU A 86 -18.54 -12.87 -6.58
C LEU A 86 -18.85 -14.19 -5.86
N SER A 87 -18.03 -15.19 -6.15
CA SER A 87 -18.06 -16.47 -5.44
C SER A 87 -17.89 -16.27 -3.93
N PRO A 88 -18.38 -17.22 -3.11
CA PRO A 88 -18.11 -17.24 -1.68
C PRO A 88 -16.60 -17.22 -1.36
N GLU A 89 -15.78 -17.86 -2.20
CA GLU A 89 -14.33 -17.93 -2.06
C GLU A 89 -13.68 -16.56 -2.21
N CYS A 90 -13.95 -15.83 -3.30
CA CYS A 90 -13.40 -14.49 -3.50
C CYS A 90 -13.85 -13.51 -2.42
N ARG A 91 -15.12 -13.60 -1.96
CA ARG A 91 -15.61 -12.78 -0.84
C ARG A 91 -14.88 -13.08 0.47
N ALA A 92 -14.57 -14.34 0.75
CA ALA A 92 -13.77 -14.72 1.90
C ALA A 92 -12.34 -14.19 1.79
N ALA A 93 -11.69 -14.35 0.63
CA ALA A 93 -10.35 -13.85 0.38
C ALA A 93 -10.24 -12.33 0.56
N ILE A 94 -11.24 -11.57 0.09
CA ILE A 94 -11.36 -10.12 0.35
C ILE A 94 -11.46 -9.88 1.86
N GLY A 95 -12.38 -10.53 2.57
CA GLY A 95 -12.53 -10.35 4.01
C GLY A 95 -11.26 -10.70 4.82
N ASP A 96 -10.51 -11.72 4.40
CA ASP A 96 -9.23 -12.09 5.00
C ASP A 96 -8.14 -11.07 4.71
N TYR A 97 -8.11 -10.50 3.51
CA TYR A 97 -7.24 -9.38 3.19
C TYR A 97 -7.58 -8.16 4.03
N ASP A 98 -8.86 -7.78 4.08
CA ASP A 98 -9.36 -6.61 4.80
C ASP A 98 -8.97 -6.69 6.28
N ARG A 99 -9.12 -7.86 6.90
CA ARG A 99 -8.72 -8.09 8.29
C ARG A 99 -7.22 -7.94 8.52
N ARG A 100 -6.39 -8.39 7.57
CA ARG A 100 -4.93 -8.26 7.62
C ARG A 100 -4.46 -6.83 7.41
N THR A 101 -5.23 -6.01 6.69
CA THR A 101 -4.84 -4.65 6.27
C THR A 101 -5.61 -3.51 6.94
N GLY A 102 -6.57 -3.84 7.81
CA GLY A 102 -7.31 -2.88 8.61
C GLY A 102 -8.58 -2.31 7.95
N GLY A 103 -9.23 -3.08 7.07
CA GLY A 103 -10.60 -2.82 6.60
C GLY A 103 -10.76 -1.76 5.50
N LYS A 104 -9.68 -1.41 4.78
CA LYS A 104 -9.68 -0.28 3.83
C LYS A 104 -10.06 -0.65 2.39
N SER A 105 -10.30 -1.91 2.12
CA SER A 105 -10.15 -2.49 0.79
C SER A 105 -11.43 -2.55 -0.03
N MET A 106 -12.60 -2.26 0.58
CA MET A 106 -13.78 -1.95 -0.21
C MET A 106 -14.77 -1.08 0.55
N PRO A 107 -15.13 0.11 0.03
CA PRO A 107 -16.33 0.80 0.47
C PRO A 107 -17.55 -0.08 0.15
N GLU A 108 -18.32 -0.44 1.16
CA GLU A 108 -19.64 -1.02 1.00
C GLU A 108 -20.61 0.11 0.60
N ASP A 109 -21.06 0.09 -0.66
CA ASP A 109 -22.25 0.84 -1.12
C ASP A 109 -23.32 -0.17 -1.58
#